data_AF-A0A967AQN8-F1
#
_entry.id   AF-A0A967AQN8-F1
#
_cell.length_a   1.000
_cell.length_b   1.000
_cell.length_c   1.000
_cell.angle_alpha   90.00
_cell.angle_beta   90.00
_cell.angle_gamma   90.00
#
_symmetry.space_group_name_H-M   'P 1'
#
loop_
_entity.id
_entity.type
_entity.pdbx_description
1 polymer ?
#
loop_
_entity_poly.entity_id
_entity_poly.type
_entity_poly.pdbx_seq_one_letter_code
_entity_poly.pdbx_strand_id
1 'polypeptide(L)'
;MHPQLRQAYQREMTAAAEQYETGNLKSAFTHLERAHILGQSFPIAHARAHWWMLKVGWKCRDVVEIIGQIPRILGSLLFSQIWVPAGNTGGSRVPPFQSMAIPDDLQIILDKYGRGTKAD
;
A
#
# COMPACT_ATOMS: atom_id res chain seq x y z
N MET A 1 -2.41 -13.92 -4.08
CA MET A 1 -1.27 -13.45 -3.26
C MET A 1 -0.70 -14.65 -2.55
N HIS A 2 0.61 -14.89 -2.71
CA HIS A 2 1.33 -15.99 -2.07
C HIS A 2 1.26 -15.87 -0.53
N PRO A 3 1.27 -16.97 0.25
CA PRO A 3 1.10 -16.92 1.71
C PRO A 3 2.14 -16.03 2.42
N GLN A 4 3.41 -16.11 2.04
CA GLN A 4 4.50 -15.34 2.64
C GLN A 4 4.36 -13.83 2.35
N LEU A 5 4.00 -13.48 1.12
CA LEU A 5 3.68 -12.10 0.76
C LEU A 5 2.46 -11.59 1.52
N ARG A 6 1.42 -12.44 1.67
CA ARG A 6 0.22 -12.11 2.46
C ARG A 6 0.56 -11.88 3.92
N GLN A 7 1.44 -12.68 4.51
CA GLN A 7 1.87 -12.50 5.90
C GLN A 7 2.67 -11.21 6.08
N ALA A 8 3.54 -10.85 5.14
CA ALA A 8 4.26 -9.57 5.16
C ALA A 8 3.29 -8.38 5.05
N TYR A 9 2.37 -8.43 4.08
CA TYR A 9 1.32 -7.42 3.92
C TYR A 9 0.46 -7.27 5.19
N GLN A 10 0.04 -8.39 5.80
CA GLN A 10 -0.76 -8.38 7.02
C GLN A 10 0.01 -7.79 8.20
N ARG A 11 1.31 -8.08 8.34
CA ARG A 11 2.16 -7.47 9.39
C ARG A 11 2.17 -5.95 9.27
N GLU A 12 2.38 -5.41 8.07
CA GLU A 12 2.35 -3.97 7.84
C GLU A 12 0.96 -3.37 8.09
N MET A 13 -0.12 -4.03 7.64
CA MET A 13 -1.49 -3.57 7.92
C MET A 13 -1.85 -3.59 9.42
N THR A 14 -1.39 -4.58 10.17
CA THR A 14 -1.62 -4.67 11.62
C THR A 14 -0.84 -3.58 12.34
N ALA A 15 0.44 -3.41 12.03
CA ALA A 15 1.26 -2.34 12.60
C ALA A 15 0.67 -0.95 12.28
N ALA A 16 0.19 -0.73 11.05
CA ALA A 16 -0.50 0.50 10.68
C ALA A 16 -1.75 0.74 11.55
N ALA A 17 -2.55 -0.29 11.79
CA ALA A 17 -3.74 -0.19 12.63
C ALA A 17 -3.38 0.16 14.09
N GLU A 18 -2.38 -0.51 14.67
CA GLU A 18 -1.90 -0.23 16.03
C GLU A 18 -1.39 1.21 16.19
N GLN A 19 -0.58 1.68 15.23
CA GLN A 19 -0.09 3.06 15.22
C GLN A 19 -1.23 4.08 14.99
N TYR A 20 -2.23 3.72 14.19
CA TYR A 20 -3.41 4.55 13.97
C TYR A 20 -4.23 4.73 15.26
N GLU A 21 -4.48 3.64 15.99
CA GLU A 21 -5.26 3.68 17.23
C GLU A 21 -4.54 4.48 18.34
N THR A 22 -3.21 4.32 18.45
CA THR A 22 -2.37 5.08 19.40
C THR A 22 -2.14 6.54 19.00
N GLY A 23 -2.62 6.96 17.83
CA GLY A 23 -2.50 8.35 17.34
C GLY A 23 -1.15 8.69 16.70
N ASN A 24 -0.25 7.71 16.54
CA ASN A 24 1.01 7.88 15.83
C ASN A 24 0.79 7.77 14.31
N LEU A 25 0.09 8.76 13.76
CA LEU A 25 -0.42 8.73 12.38
C LEU A 25 0.69 8.75 11.32
N LYS A 26 1.84 9.36 11.62
CA LYS A 26 3.01 9.31 10.71
C LYS A 26 3.53 7.89 10.57
N SER A 27 3.71 7.18 11.69
CA SER A 27 4.19 5.79 11.66
C SER A 27 3.14 4.86 11.05
N ALA A 28 1.86 5.11 11.33
CA ALA A 28 0.76 4.41 10.67
C ALA A 28 0.85 4.56 9.15
N PHE A 29 1.08 5.78 8.65
CA PHE A 29 1.20 6.04 7.22
C PHE A 29 2.41 5.31 6.61
N THR A 30 3.57 5.33 7.27
CA THR A 30 4.76 4.58 6.79
C THR A 30 4.49 3.08 6.64
N HIS A 31 3.78 2.46 7.58
CA HIS A 31 3.38 1.06 7.44
C HIS A 31 2.38 0.86 6.29
N LEU A 32 1.49 1.82 6.04
CA LEU A 32 0.56 1.77 4.91
C LEU A 32 1.28 1.90 3.57
N GLU A 33 2.33 2.72 3.46
CA GLU A 33 3.16 2.82 2.24
C GLU A 33 3.79 1.46 1.91
N ARG A 34 4.30 0.77 2.92
CA ARG A 34 4.89 -0.56 2.78
C ARG A 34 3.85 -1.63 2.42
N ALA A 35 2.69 -1.61 3.09
CA ALA A 35 1.57 -2.49 2.75
C ALA A 35 1.06 -2.24 1.32
N HIS A 36 1.04 -0.98 0.89
CA HIS A 36 0.67 -0.60 -0.47
C HIS A 36 1.63 -1.21 -1.49
N ILE A 37 2.96 -1.07 -1.30
CA ILE A 37 3.98 -1.66 -2.18
C ILE A 37 3.83 -3.19 -2.28
N LEU A 38 3.65 -3.87 -1.14
CA LEU A 38 3.45 -5.33 -1.10
C LEU A 38 2.13 -5.78 -1.75
N GLY A 39 1.10 -4.94 -1.63
CA GLY A 39 -0.25 -5.20 -2.12
C GLY A 39 -0.52 -4.71 -3.53
N GLN A 40 0.41 -3.98 -4.16
CA GLN A 40 0.16 -3.11 -5.31
C GLN A 40 -0.41 -3.88 -6.52
N SER A 41 0.09 -5.10 -6.76
CA SER A 41 -0.39 -5.97 -7.83
C SER A 41 -1.66 -6.75 -7.46
N PHE A 42 -2.33 -6.49 -6.34
CA PHE A 42 -3.51 -7.22 -5.86
C PHE A 42 -4.65 -6.25 -5.55
N PRO A 43 -5.70 -6.14 -6.39
CA PRO A 43 -6.71 -5.09 -6.30
C PRO A 43 -7.30 -4.86 -4.91
N ILE A 44 -7.70 -5.93 -4.22
CA ILE A 44 -8.33 -5.84 -2.90
C ILE A 44 -7.33 -5.37 -1.83
N ALA A 45 -6.09 -5.87 -1.87
CA ALA A 45 -5.05 -5.46 -0.92
C ALA A 45 -4.64 -4.00 -1.15
N HIS A 46 -4.49 -3.63 -2.43
CA HIS A 46 -4.18 -2.28 -2.86
C HIS A 46 -5.27 -1.27 -2.44
N ALA A 47 -6.55 -1.58 -2.74
CA ALA A 47 -7.68 -0.75 -2.33
C ALA A 47 -7.78 -0.62 -0.80
N ARG A 48 -7.50 -1.69 -0.07
CA ARG A 48 -7.50 -1.69 1.39
C ARG A 48 -6.42 -0.78 1.98
N ALA A 49 -5.21 -0.76 1.39
CA ALA A 49 -4.17 0.16 1.81
C ALA A 49 -4.60 1.63 1.60
N HIS A 50 -5.15 1.95 0.42
CA HIS A 50 -5.69 3.30 0.14
C HIS A 50 -6.83 3.70 1.07
N TRP A 51 -7.74 2.77 1.39
CA TRP A 51 -8.80 3.02 2.36
C TRP A 51 -8.26 3.40 3.73
N TRP A 52 -7.21 2.73 4.19
CA TRP A 52 -6.56 3.08 5.46
C TRP A 52 -5.78 4.39 5.38
N MET A 53 -5.14 4.69 4.25
CA MET A 53 -4.49 6.00 4.04
C MET A 53 -5.53 7.13 4.07
N LEU A 54 -6.72 6.91 3.49
CA LEU A 54 -7.85 7.82 3.59
C LEU A 54 -8.30 8.02 5.05
N LYS A 55 -8.37 6.95 5.86
CA LYS A 55 -8.65 7.07 7.31
C LYS A 55 -7.60 7.92 8.02
N VAL A 56 -6.31 7.74 7.72
CA VAL A 56 -5.24 8.58 8.26
C VAL A 56 -5.44 10.04 7.85
N GLY A 57 -5.69 10.30 6.56
CA GLY A 57 -6.00 11.65 6.05
C GLY A 57 -7.18 12.29 6.79
N TRP A 58 -8.25 11.54 7.03
CA TRP A 58 -9.40 12.01 7.81
C TRP A 58 -9.03 12.37 9.25
N LYS A 59 -8.28 11.51 9.95
CA LYS A 59 -7.87 11.74 11.35
C LYS A 59 -6.87 12.91 11.47
N CYS A 60 -6.01 13.12 10.47
CA CYS A 60 -5.12 14.27 10.36
C CYS A 60 -5.80 15.56 9.87
N ARG A 61 -7.04 15.49 9.38
CA ARG A 61 -7.69 16.57 8.60
C ARG A 61 -6.87 17.01 7.38
N ASP A 62 -6.15 16.07 6.77
CA ASP A 62 -5.38 16.31 5.55
C ASP A 62 -6.27 16.17 4.31
N VAL A 63 -6.77 17.31 3.83
CA VAL A 63 -7.68 17.38 2.68
C VAL A 63 -7.02 16.88 1.39
N VAL A 64 -5.71 17.07 1.24
CA VAL A 64 -4.97 16.59 0.05
C VAL A 64 -5.01 15.06 0.00
N GLU A 65 -4.80 14.40 1.14
CA GLU A 65 -4.91 12.95 1.20
C GLU A 65 -6.36 12.46 1.04
N ILE A 66 -7.33 13.14 1.65
CA ILE A 66 -8.73 12.74 1.51
C ILE A 66 -9.17 12.72 0.04
N ILE A 67 -8.93 13.81 -0.68
CA ILE A 67 -9.36 13.94 -2.08
C ILE A 67 -8.54 13.02 -2.98
N GLY A 68 -7.23 12.90 -2.75
CA GLY A 68 -6.36 12.11 -3.60
C GLY A 68 -6.56 10.59 -3.50
N GLN A 69 -7.03 10.09 -2.35
CA GLN A 69 -7.23 8.64 -2.17
C GLN A 69 -8.51 8.10 -2.81
N ILE A 70 -9.58 8.90 -2.92
CA ILE A 70 -10.85 8.47 -3.52
C ILE A 70 -10.68 7.89 -4.94
N PRO A 71 -10.07 8.61 -5.91
CA PRO A 71 -9.88 8.06 -7.25
C PRO A 71 -8.89 6.87 -7.25
N ARG A 72 -7.95 6.81 -6.31
CA ARG A 72 -6.99 5.70 -6.19
C ARG A 72 -7.63 4.42 -5.70
N ILE A 73 -8.60 4.49 -4.79
CA ILE A 73 -9.39 3.32 -4.38
C ILE A 73 -10.11 2.75 -5.60
N LEU A 74 -10.79 3.59 -6.39
CA LEU A 74 -11.49 3.16 -7.61
C LEU A 74 -10.51 2.56 -8.64
N GLY A 75 -9.41 3.27 -8.93
CA GLY A 75 -8.39 2.81 -9.87
C GLY A 75 -7.73 1.51 -9.43
N SER A 76 -7.49 1.32 -8.13
CA SER A 76 -6.88 0.11 -7.60
C SER A 76 -7.75 -1.13 -7.80
N LEU A 77 -9.07 -1.00 -7.79
CA LEU A 77 -9.98 -2.13 -8.04
C LEU A 77 -10.01 -2.53 -9.52
N LEU A 78 -9.81 -1.57 -10.43
CA LEU A 78 -9.95 -1.76 -11.88
C LEU A 78 -8.65 -2.15 -12.57
N PHE A 79 -7.51 -1.56 -12.18
CA PHE A 79 -6.28 -1.62 -12.97
C PHE A 79 -5.13 -2.41 -12.32
N SER A 80 -5.21 -2.71 -11.01
CA SER A 80 -4.09 -3.34 -10.28
C SER A 80 -3.69 -4.73 -10.73
N GLN A 81 -4.52 -5.41 -11.54
CA GLN A 81 -4.16 -6.72 -12.09
C GLN A 81 -3.29 -6.61 -13.35
N ILE A 82 -3.32 -5.47 -14.04
CA ILE A 82 -2.74 -5.30 -15.37
C ILE A 82 -1.38 -4.63 -15.26
N TRP A 83 -1.33 -3.43 -14.65
CA TRP A 83 -0.11 -2.66 -14.56
C TRP A 83 -0.21 -1.61 -13.46
N VAL A 84 0.82 -1.52 -12.62
CA VAL A 84 0.97 -0.53 -11.54
C VAL A 84 2.44 -0.13 -11.41
N PRO A 85 2.77 1.14 -11.11
CA PRO A 85 4.16 1.62 -11.07
C PRO A 85 4.90 1.08 -9.86
N ALA A 86 5.94 0.27 -10.06
CA ALA A 86 6.67 -0.38 -8.98
C ALA A 86 7.16 0.61 -7.91
N GLY A 87 6.97 0.24 -6.64
CA GLY A 87 7.49 0.97 -5.48
C GLY A 87 6.76 2.26 -5.12
N ASN A 88 5.70 2.65 -5.83
CA ASN A 88 4.91 3.82 -5.46
C ASN A 88 4.40 3.67 -4.02
N THR A 89 4.48 4.73 -3.21
CA THR A 89 4.09 4.65 -1.80
C THR A 89 2.58 4.86 -1.56
N GLY A 90 1.83 5.29 -2.58
CA GLY A 90 0.38 5.43 -2.51
C GLY A 90 -0.12 6.73 -1.87
N GLY A 91 0.75 7.59 -1.34
CA GLY A 91 0.38 8.91 -0.80
C GLY A 91 -0.01 9.93 -1.88
N SER A 92 -0.98 10.79 -1.61
CA SER A 92 -1.60 11.69 -2.61
C SER A 92 -0.67 12.81 -3.09
N ARG A 93 0.42 13.07 -2.38
CA ARG A 93 1.50 13.99 -2.80
C ARG A 93 2.50 13.35 -3.77
N VAL A 94 2.44 12.03 -3.97
CA VAL A 94 3.24 11.31 -4.98
C VAL A 94 2.37 11.10 -6.22
N PRO A 95 2.81 11.48 -7.43
CA PRO A 95 2.10 11.18 -8.68
C PRO A 95 1.74 9.69 -8.81
N PRO A 96 0.52 9.36 -9.28
CA PRO A 96 0.00 7.98 -9.27
C PRO A 96 0.71 7.03 -10.24
N PHE A 97 1.46 7.55 -11.21
CA PHE A 97 2.23 6.77 -12.19
C PHE A 97 3.75 6.87 -11.98
N GLN A 98 4.19 7.52 -10.89
CA GLN A 98 5.60 7.60 -10.57
C GLN A 98 6.10 6.26 -10.04
N SER A 99 7.11 5.69 -10.68
CA SER A 99 7.87 4.56 -10.14
C SER A 99 8.89 5.06 -9.12
N MET A 100 9.13 4.29 -8.08
CA MET A 100 10.03 4.65 -6.97
C MET A 100 10.86 3.43 -6.56
N ALA A 101 11.94 3.67 -5.82
CA ALA A 101 12.73 2.59 -5.24
C ALA A 101 11.89 1.81 -4.21
N ILE A 102 11.92 0.48 -4.32
CA ILE A 102 11.31 -0.41 -3.34
C ILE A 102 12.32 -0.59 -2.20
N PRO A 103 11.92 -0.49 -0.92
CA PRO A 103 12.78 -0.84 0.20
C PRO A 103 13.33 -2.27 0.08
N ASP A 104 14.63 -2.46 0.31
CA ASP A 104 15.33 -3.73 0.07
C ASP A 104 14.63 -4.94 0.72
N ASP A 105 14.12 -4.75 1.94
CA ASP A 105 13.43 -5.79 2.69
C ASP A 105 12.11 -6.22 2.04
N LEU A 106 11.40 -5.29 1.37
CA LEU A 106 10.20 -5.59 0.58
C LEU A 106 10.56 -6.19 -0.78
N GLN A 107 11.63 -5.73 -1.41
CA GLN A 107 12.11 -6.23 -2.70
C GLN A 107 12.38 -7.73 -2.63
N ILE A 108 13.09 -8.19 -1.57
CA ILE A 108 13.38 -9.61 -1.33
C ILE A 108 12.09 -10.46 -1.28
N ILE A 109 11.02 -9.93 -0.69
CA ILE A 109 9.74 -10.63 -0.58
C ILE A 109 9.03 -10.66 -1.93
N LEU A 110 9.04 -9.54 -2.67
CA LEU A 110 8.40 -9.42 -3.97
C LEU A 110 9.11 -10.28 -5.04
N ASP A 111 10.43 -10.37 -5.02
CA ASP A 111 11.20 -11.20 -5.96
C ASP A 111 10.91 -12.69 -5.78
N LYS A 112 10.67 -13.13 -4.53
CA LYS A 112 10.38 -14.54 -4.23
C LYS A 112 8.90 -14.89 -4.38
N TYR A 113 8.02 -14.00 -3.91
CA TYR A 113 6.60 -14.32 -3.67
C TYR A 113 5.62 -13.38 -4.36
N GLY A 114 6.14 -12.46 -5.18
CA GLY A 114 5.36 -11.51 -5.98
C GLY A 114 4.46 -12.20 -7.00
N ARG A 115 3.59 -11.41 -7.63
CA ARG A 115 2.72 -11.93 -8.69
C ARG A 115 3.60 -12.36 -9.88
N GLY A 116 3.45 -13.61 -10.33
CA GLY A 116 4.15 -14.12 -11.51
C GLY A 116 5.51 -14.76 -11.20
N THR A 117 5.95 -14.76 -9.93
CA THR A 117 7.10 -15.56 -9.52
C THR A 117 6.69 -17.03 -9.47
N LYS A 118 7.51 -17.92 -10.02
CA LYS A 118 7.32 -19.36 -9.85
C LYS A 118 7.75 -19.69 -8.41
N ALA A 119 6.84 -20.21 -7.61
CA ALA A 119 7.22 -20.79 -6.33
C ALA A 119 7.96 -22.10 -6.63
N ASP A 120 9.21 -22.21 -6.18
CA ASP A 120 9.97 -23.46 -6.18
C ASP A 120 9.31 -24.50 -5.25
#